data_AF-A0A3S5D454-F1
#
_entry.id   AF-A0A3S5D454-F1
#
_cell.length_a   1.000
_cell.length_b   1.000
_cell.length_c   1.000
_cell.angle_alpha   90.00
_cell.angle_beta   90.00
_cell.angle_gamma   90.00
#
_symmetry.space_group_name_H-M   'P 1'
#
loop_
_entity.id
_entity.type
_entity.pdbx_description
1 polymer ?
#
loop_
_entity_poly.entity_id
_entity_poly.type
_entity_poly.pdbx_seq_one_letter_code
_entity_poly.pdbx_strand_id
1 'polypeptide(L)'
;MRRLAVLVLLLAMPAVAQDGVAQDGAALFNGGDGLQPRLGGADGPVLPQGQFSCAGCHGADGRGGTEGGAQTAPAIGWTSLATATPQRPAYDEPAFARLLTQGITPSGRTISARMPRFQGSDQAIAALSAHLRDLDAWERQGLGADTLTVALPADPAAREAALAAIAAFNRDGGSFGRRVMIGDPAFLDLDATIATLLPRLHRAEDARVQRLLSDDSGLRPYQENSQARRVADSMNRLGPHLPRLLSQGIEVQAVGPLPQAMGWALQSGRDARAAHAYAATLAALTLLRDLGRQPTRSRFEDMLERLDLDPMIQVYRQNGP
;
A
#
# COMPACT_ATOMS: atom_id res chain seq x y z
N MET A 1 78.52 12.00 -34.39
CA MET A 1 77.55 11.71 -33.30
C MET A 1 76.46 12.77 -33.34
N ARG A 2 75.30 12.48 -33.96
CA ARG A 2 74.15 13.41 -34.07
C ARG A 2 73.20 13.16 -32.90
N ARG A 3 72.92 14.20 -32.09
CA ARG A 3 71.89 14.17 -31.04
C ARG A 3 70.56 14.63 -31.63
N LEU A 4 69.55 13.77 -31.63
CA LEU A 4 68.16 14.13 -31.97
C LEU A 4 67.47 14.62 -30.68
N ALA A 5 66.95 15.85 -30.69
CA ALA A 5 66.05 16.35 -29.65
C ALA A 5 64.61 16.04 -30.08
N VAL A 6 63.87 15.30 -29.25
CA VAL A 6 62.43 15.06 -29.44
C VAL A 6 61.67 16.06 -28.57
N LEU A 7 60.98 16.98 -29.24
CA LEU A 7 60.09 17.95 -28.64
C LEU A 7 58.70 17.29 -28.47
N VAL A 8 58.27 17.03 -27.24
CA VAL A 8 56.93 16.52 -26.95
C VAL A 8 55.98 17.70 -26.82
N LEU A 9 55.08 17.83 -27.80
CA LEU A 9 54.02 18.81 -27.84
C LEU A 9 52.84 18.32 -26.96
N LEU A 10 52.63 18.95 -25.80
CA LEU A 10 51.49 18.68 -24.93
C LEU A 10 50.22 19.30 -25.55
N LEU A 11 49.38 18.46 -26.15
CA LEU A 11 48.02 18.80 -26.55
C LEU A 11 47.15 18.95 -25.30
N ALA A 12 46.72 20.18 -25.02
CA ALA A 12 45.68 20.46 -24.03
C ALA A 12 44.35 19.90 -24.55
N MET A 13 43.83 18.86 -23.90
CA MET A 13 42.45 18.40 -24.15
C MET A 13 41.47 19.35 -23.45
N PRO A 14 40.37 19.74 -24.11
CA PRO A 14 39.33 20.52 -23.47
C PRO A 14 38.65 19.64 -22.41
N ALA A 15 38.50 20.18 -21.20
CA ALA A 15 37.67 19.57 -20.18
C ALA A 15 36.21 19.62 -20.66
N VAL A 16 35.69 18.47 -21.08
CA VAL A 16 34.24 18.27 -21.25
C VAL A 16 33.65 18.32 -19.84
N ALA A 17 32.85 19.35 -19.56
CA ALA A 17 32.03 19.41 -18.37
C ALA A 17 31.14 18.16 -18.36
N GLN A 18 31.30 17.31 -17.35
CA GLN A 18 30.39 16.19 -17.15
C GLN A 18 29.05 16.79 -16.74
N ASP A 19 28.08 16.78 -17.66
CA ASP A 19 26.68 17.00 -17.31
C ASP A 19 26.32 16.02 -16.20
N GLY A 20 26.09 16.56 -15.00
CA GLY A 20 25.91 15.80 -13.78
C GLY A 20 24.75 14.82 -13.92
N VAL A 21 25.02 13.55 -13.61
CA VAL A 21 24.02 12.48 -13.57
C VAL A 21 22.77 12.98 -12.84
N ALA A 22 21.65 12.98 -13.55
CA ALA A 22 20.35 13.35 -12.99
C ALA A 22 20.11 12.56 -11.71
N GLN A 23 19.87 13.27 -10.60
CA GLN A 23 19.63 12.65 -9.31
C GLN A 23 18.19 12.15 -9.25
N ASP A 24 17.99 10.93 -8.78
CA ASP A 24 16.66 10.34 -8.60
C ASP A 24 16.08 10.79 -7.25
N GLY A 25 15.08 11.67 -7.30
CA GLY A 25 14.39 12.19 -6.12
C GLY A 25 13.70 11.12 -5.28
N ALA A 26 13.22 10.04 -5.90
CA ALA A 26 12.60 8.92 -5.17
C ALA A 26 13.66 8.10 -4.42
N ALA A 27 14.82 7.86 -5.03
CA ALA A 27 15.95 7.20 -4.36
C ALA A 27 16.46 8.03 -3.17
N LEU A 28 16.57 9.36 -3.34
CA LEU A 28 16.92 10.29 -2.27
C LEU A 28 15.90 10.24 -1.12
N PHE A 29 14.61 10.20 -1.43
CA PHE A 29 13.54 10.17 -0.42
C PHE A 29 13.46 8.84 0.34
N ASN A 30 13.54 7.71 -0.36
CA ASN A 30 13.36 6.36 0.19
C ASN A 30 14.64 5.78 0.80
N GLY A 31 15.80 6.09 0.22
CA GLY A 31 17.11 5.56 0.64
C GLY A 31 17.99 6.60 1.33
N GLY A 32 17.93 7.87 0.91
CA GLY A 32 18.87 8.90 1.37
C GLY A 32 20.23 8.86 0.64
N ASP A 33 20.35 8.04 -0.40
CA ASP A 33 21.56 7.91 -1.22
C ASP A 33 21.82 9.21 -2.00
N GLY A 34 23.01 9.79 -1.89
CA GLY A 34 23.33 11.10 -2.48
C GLY A 34 23.14 12.29 -1.54
N LEU A 35 22.64 12.07 -0.32
CA LEU A 35 22.62 13.06 0.75
C LEU A 35 23.51 12.61 1.91
N GLN A 36 24.41 13.48 2.35
CA GLN A 36 25.27 13.25 3.50
C GLN A 36 24.61 13.78 4.78
N PRO A 37 24.13 12.90 5.69
CA PRO A 37 23.51 13.34 6.94
C PRO A 37 24.52 13.85 7.96
N ARG A 38 24.08 14.83 8.74
CA ARG A 38 24.74 15.35 9.95
C ARG A 38 23.74 15.37 11.11
N LEU A 39 24.04 14.65 12.18
CA LEU A 39 23.14 14.54 13.34
C LEU A 39 23.50 15.57 14.42
N GLY A 40 22.51 16.15 15.10
CA GLY A 40 22.78 17.13 16.16
C GLY A 40 22.82 18.59 15.70
N GLY A 41 22.79 18.85 14.38
CA GLY A 41 22.86 20.19 13.79
C GLY A 41 23.75 20.24 12.55
N ALA A 42 23.98 21.43 12.00
CA ALA A 42 24.84 21.62 10.82
C ALA A 42 26.32 21.28 11.09
N ASP A 43 26.78 21.49 12.33
CA ASP A 43 28.15 21.19 12.77
C ASP A 43 28.28 19.80 13.43
N GLY A 44 27.22 18.99 13.35
CA GLY A 44 27.19 17.65 13.91
C GLY A 44 28.10 16.64 13.18
N PRO A 45 28.34 15.46 13.78
CA PRO A 45 29.08 14.38 13.14
C PRO A 45 28.47 14.03 11.78
N VAL A 46 29.36 13.85 10.79
CA VAL A 46 29.01 13.33 9.47
C VAL A 46 28.76 11.83 9.58
N LEU A 47 27.63 11.39 9.05
CA LEU A 47 27.17 10.02 9.09
C LEU A 47 27.07 9.45 7.68
N PRO A 48 27.30 8.14 7.45
CA PRO A 48 27.27 7.57 6.10
C PRO A 48 25.98 7.90 5.33
N GLN A 49 26.10 8.07 4.01
CA GLN A 49 24.92 8.15 3.14
C GLN A 49 24.09 6.88 3.25
N GLY A 50 22.78 7.00 3.02
CA GLY A 50 21.85 5.87 3.16
C GLY A 50 21.53 5.47 4.61
N GLN A 51 22.20 6.06 5.63
CA GLN A 51 21.91 5.73 7.02
C GLN A 51 20.53 6.25 7.49
N PHE A 52 20.05 7.34 6.90
CA PHE A 52 18.73 7.91 7.16
C PHE A 52 18.02 8.18 5.84
N SER A 53 16.75 7.78 5.77
CA SER A 53 15.86 8.15 4.68
C SER A 53 14.79 9.14 5.15
N CYS A 54 14.27 9.94 4.23
CA CYS A 54 13.16 10.85 4.51
C CYS A 54 11.91 10.04 4.86
N ALA A 55 11.61 9.00 4.07
CA ALA A 55 10.46 8.13 4.24
C ALA A 55 10.45 7.40 5.59
N GLY A 56 11.63 7.01 6.12
CA GLY A 56 11.73 6.31 7.40
C GLY A 56 11.19 7.11 8.59
N CYS A 57 11.34 8.43 8.58
CA CYS A 57 10.76 9.30 9.61
C CYS A 57 9.42 9.92 9.19
N HIS A 58 9.32 10.39 7.95
CA HIS A 58 8.19 11.18 7.46
C HIS A 58 7.09 10.35 6.79
N GLY A 59 7.23 9.02 6.77
CA GLY A 59 6.30 8.11 6.11
C GLY A 59 6.55 8.03 4.60
N ALA A 60 6.23 6.88 4.00
CA ALA A 60 6.34 6.66 2.55
C ALA A 60 5.47 7.62 1.73
N ASP A 61 4.35 8.08 2.29
CA ASP A 61 3.46 9.09 1.69
C ASP A 61 3.81 10.53 2.07
N GLY A 62 4.91 10.74 2.82
CA GLY A 62 5.32 12.06 3.29
C GLY A 62 4.32 12.75 4.22
N ARG A 63 3.36 12.02 4.81
CA ARG A 63 2.33 12.60 5.71
C ARG A 63 2.77 12.72 7.17
N GLY A 64 4.00 12.34 7.46
CA GLY A 64 4.57 12.29 8.80
C GLY A 64 4.44 10.92 9.44
N GLY A 65 5.11 10.71 10.58
CA GLY A 65 5.17 9.39 11.21
C GLY A 65 5.40 9.45 12.72
N THR A 66 4.83 8.47 13.43
CA THR A 66 5.06 8.18 14.84
C THR A 66 5.84 6.88 14.97
N GLU A 67 7.13 6.92 15.27
CA GLU A 67 7.73 5.81 16.00
C GLU A 67 7.30 5.91 17.47
N GLY A 68 6.66 4.87 18.01
CA GLY A 68 6.50 4.67 19.46
C GLY A 68 5.63 5.68 20.23
N GLY A 69 4.71 6.42 19.57
CA GLY A 69 3.70 7.23 20.28
C GLY A 69 4.18 8.57 20.85
N ALA A 70 5.43 8.99 20.61
CA ALA A 70 5.92 10.31 21.04
C ALA A 70 6.63 11.06 19.90
N GLN A 71 5.92 12.06 19.36
CA GLN A 71 6.32 13.15 18.47
C GLN A 71 7.36 12.84 17.38
N THR A 72 7.09 12.91 16.07
CA THR A 72 5.92 12.87 15.14
C THR A 72 6.51 13.65 13.97
N ALA A 73 7.35 13.05 13.12
CA ALA A 73 7.93 13.81 12.02
C ALA A 73 6.77 14.46 11.23
N PRO A 74 6.84 15.77 10.89
CA PRO A 74 5.71 16.46 10.27
C PRO A 74 5.47 15.95 8.85
N ALA A 75 4.28 16.21 8.32
CA ALA A 75 4.02 16.03 6.89
C ALA A 75 4.94 16.93 6.04
N ILE A 76 5.64 16.32 5.10
CA ILE A 76 6.58 16.96 4.17
C ILE A 76 6.15 16.85 2.69
N GLY A 77 4.99 16.26 2.40
CA GLY A 77 4.38 16.39 1.08
C GLY A 77 4.31 17.86 0.66
N TRP A 78 4.59 18.16 -0.61
CA TRP A 78 4.79 19.55 -1.05
C TRP A 78 3.57 20.44 -0.78
N THR A 79 2.36 19.90 -0.84
CA THR A 79 1.13 20.62 -0.48
C THR A 79 1.19 21.17 0.95
N SER A 80 1.72 20.38 1.90
CA SER A 80 1.93 20.79 3.29
C SER A 80 3.01 21.87 3.38
N LEU A 81 4.13 21.69 2.68
CA LEU A 81 5.25 22.63 2.69
C LEU A 81 4.87 23.99 2.07
N ALA A 82 4.22 23.98 0.92
CA ALA A 82 3.78 25.17 0.18
C ALA A 82 2.60 25.91 0.82
N THR A 83 1.96 25.34 1.84
CA THR A 83 0.90 26.02 2.59
C THR A 83 1.51 26.83 3.74
N ALA A 84 1.20 28.13 3.79
CA ALA A 84 1.55 28.98 4.93
C ALA A 84 0.71 28.61 6.16
N THR A 85 1.32 28.64 7.34
CA THR A 85 0.64 28.39 8.62
C THR A 85 0.88 29.56 9.58
N PRO A 86 0.13 29.66 10.70
CA PRO A 86 0.43 30.67 11.72
C PRO A 86 1.85 30.59 12.29
N GLN A 87 2.51 29.44 12.18
CA GLN A 87 3.86 29.21 12.72
C GLN A 87 4.97 29.40 11.70
N ARG A 88 4.68 29.44 10.39
CA ARG A 88 5.67 29.67 9.34
C ARG A 88 5.04 30.15 8.02
N PRO A 89 5.75 30.98 7.24
CA PRO A 89 5.46 31.15 5.82
C PRO A 89 5.46 29.82 5.05
N ALA A 90 4.90 29.85 3.84
CA ALA A 90 5.04 28.78 2.87
C ALA A 90 6.52 28.55 2.54
N TYR A 91 6.91 27.30 2.28
CA TYR A 91 8.22 26.99 1.74
C TYR A 91 8.26 27.30 0.24
N ASP A 92 9.34 27.96 -0.18
CA ASP A 92 9.86 27.95 -1.54
C ASP A 92 11.12 27.07 -1.62
N GLU A 93 11.68 26.88 -2.80
CA GLU A 93 12.88 26.06 -3.01
C GLU A 93 14.09 26.55 -2.19
N PRO A 94 14.43 27.86 -2.17
CA PRO A 94 15.53 28.34 -1.33
C PRO A 94 15.31 28.08 0.16
N ALA A 95 14.10 28.27 0.67
CA ALA A 95 13.80 27.99 2.07
C ALA A 95 13.81 26.50 2.39
N PHE A 96 13.40 25.65 1.45
CA PHE A 96 13.50 24.19 1.57
C PHE A 96 14.96 23.72 1.61
N ALA A 97 15.79 24.22 0.69
CA ALA A 97 17.24 23.92 0.67
C ALA A 97 17.92 24.35 1.98
N ARG A 98 17.59 25.54 2.48
CA ARG A 98 18.08 26.04 3.77
C ARG A 98 17.59 25.21 4.96
N LEU A 99 16.35 24.73 4.94
CA LEU A 99 15.85 23.80 5.96
C LEU A 99 16.66 22.51 5.98
N LEU A 100 16.87 21.89 4.82
CA LEU A 100 17.60 20.62 4.74
C LEU A 100 19.05 20.77 5.17
N THR A 101 19.74 21.81 4.69
CA THR A 101 21.18 21.99 4.90
C THR A 101 21.52 22.59 6.27
N GLN A 102 20.71 23.52 6.77
CA GLN A 102 21.01 24.30 8.00
C GLN A 102 20.01 24.00 9.12
N GLY A 103 18.84 23.43 8.81
CA GLY A 103 17.77 23.22 9.78
C GLY A 103 16.98 24.49 10.09
N ILE A 104 16.99 25.49 9.21
CA ILE A 104 16.32 26.78 9.43
C ILE A 104 15.04 26.86 8.59
N THR A 105 13.91 27.06 9.25
CA THR A 105 12.59 27.22 8.64
C THR A 105 12.41 28.61 7.99
N PRO A 106 11.38 28.84 7.16
CA PRO A 106 11.12 30.15 6.54
C PRO A 106 10.85 31.26 7.56
N SER A 107 10.43 30.90 8.79
CA SER A 107 10.25 31.86 9.90
C SER A 107 11.53 32.11 10.71
N GLY A 108 12.67 31.55 10.29
CA GLY A 108 13.95 31.66 11.00
C GLY A 108 14.11 30.70 12.19
N ARG A 109 13.11 29.88 12.52
CA ARG A 109 13.20 28.90 13.62
C ARG A 109 14.10 27.73 13.22
N THR A 110 14.92 27.27 14.16
CA THR A 110 15.72 26.05 14.03
C THR A 110 14.90 24.80 14.37
N ILE A 111 14.96 23.77 13.53
CA ILE A 111 14.31 22.48 13.76
C ILE A 111 15.07 21.64 14.78
N SER A 112 14.35 20.66 15.37
CA SER A 112 14.91 19.65 16.29
C SER A 112 16.24 19.08 15.79
N ALA A 113 17.21 18.92 16.68
CA ALA A 113 18.48 18.26 16.41
C ALA A 113 18.33 16.77 16.04
N ARG A 114 17.15 16.18 16.29
CA ARG A 114 16.77 14.82 15.88
C ARG A 114 16.56 14.67 14.38
N MET A 115 16.20 15.74 13.66
CA MET A 115 16.16 15.72 12.20
C MET A 115 17.57 16.04 11.69
N PRO A 116 18.25 15.11 10.97
CA PRO A 116 19.57 15.37 10.44
C PRO A 116 19.56 16.56 9.48
N ARG A 117 20.70 17.25 9.37
CA ARG A 117 20.97 18.19 8.27
C ARG A 117 21.60 17.40 7.14
N PHE A 118 21.21 17.68 5.92
CA PHE A 118 21.64 16.92 4.76
C PHE A 118 22.45 17.82 3.83
N GLN A 119 23.71 17.44 3.57
CA GLN A 119 24.55 18.05 2.54
C GLN A 119 24.40 17.27 1.23
N GLY A 120 24.21 17.97 0.13
CA GLY A 120 24.07 17.40 -1.20
C GLY A 120 24.29 18.47 -2.26
N SER A 121 24.35 18.07 -3.54
CA SER A 121 24.38 19.03 -4.63
C SER A 121 23.04 19.77 -4.76
N ASP A 122 23.05 20.96 -5.35
CA ASP A 122 21.81 21.69 -5.66
C ASP A 122 20.86 20.84 -6.52
N GLN A 123 21.41 20.02 -7.41
CA GLN A 123 20.66 19.07 -8.24
C GLN A 123 19.96 17.99 -7.40
N ALA A 124 20.60 17.47 -6.35
CA ALA A 124 19.99 16.48 -5.45
C ALA A 124 18.84 17.11 -4.64
N ILE A 125 19.05 18.32 -4.09
CA ILE A 125 18.01 19.04 -3.35
C ILE A 125 16.82 19.37 -4.26
N ALA A 126 17.09 19.81 -5.50
CA ALA A 126 16.05 20.06 -6.49
C ALA A 126 15.27 18.79 -6.87
N ALA A 127 15.97 17.66 -7.07
CA ALA A 127 15.35 16.37 -7.36
C ALA A 127 14.45 15.88 -6.21
N LEU A 128 14.90 16.02 -4.96
CA LEU A 128 14.08 15.70 -3.79
C LEU A 128 12.83 16.60 -3.70
N SER A 129 12.99 17.90 -3.92
CA SER A 129 11.86 18.85 -3.96
C SER A 129 10.85 18.48 -5.06
N ALA A 130 11.33 18.14 -6.26
CA ALA A 130 10.50 17.67 -7.37
C ALA A 130 9.75 16.39 -6.99
N HIS A 131 10.43 15.41 -6.38
CA HIS A 131 9.80 14.19 -5.92
C HIS A 131 8.71 14.44 -4.88
N LEU A 132 8.92 15.35 -3.90
CA LEU A 132 7.87 15.68 -2.92
C LEU A 132 6.63 16.35 -3.54
N ARG A 133 6.78 17.02 -4.69
CA ARG A 133 5.65 17.55 -5.49
C ARG A 133 4.90 16.42 -6.17
N ASP A 134 5.63 15.49 -6.77
CA ASP A 134 5.06 14.35 -7.48
C ASP A 134 4.44 13.32 -6.51
N LEU A 135 4.98 13.18 -5.31
CA LEU A 135 4.53 12.23 -4.29
C LEU A 135 3.07 12.48 -3.90
N ASP A 136 2.71 13.73 -3.59
CA ASP A 136 1.32 14.08 -3.23
C ASP A 136 0.34 13.76 -4.36
N ALA A 137 0.75 14.00 -5.61
CA ALA A 137 -0.06 13.75 -6.80
C ALA A 137 -0.20 12.24 -7.06
N TRP A 138 0.89 11.49 -6.93
CA TRP A 138 0.94 10.04 -7.09
C TRP A 138 0.10 9.32 -6.04
N GLU A 139 0.27 9.68 -4.77
CA GLU A 139 -0.44 9.08 -3.62
C GLU A 139 -1.97 9.23 -3.71
N ARG A 140 -2.45 10.18 -4.52
CA ARG A 140 -3.89 10.44 -4.73
C ARG A 140 -4.33 10.24 -6.16
N GLN A 141 -3.47 9.74 -7.04
CA GLN A 141 -3.81 9.57 -8.44
C GLN A 141 -4.98 8.56 -8.56
N GLY A 142 -6.02 8.93 -9.30
CA GLY A 142 -7.28 8.17 -9.39
C GLY A 142 -8.32 8.51 -8.29
N LEU A 143 -8.01 9.45 -7.38
CA LEU A 143 -8.97 9.97 -6.40
C LEU A 143 -9.56 11.31 -6.87
N GLY A 144 -10.82 11.30 -7.28
CA GLY A 144 -11.58 12.50 -7.66
C GLY A 144 -12.35 13.14 -6.50
N ALA A 145 -13.12 14.18 -6.81
CA ALA A 145 -14.04 14.80 -5.84
C ALA A 145 -15.23 13.88 -5.51
N ASP A 146 -15.76 13.20 -6.52
CA ASP A 146 -16.95 12.34 -6.51
C ASP A 146 -16.70 10.94 -7.09
N THR A 147 -15.46 10.64 -7.48
CA THR A 147 -15.05 9.36 -8.07
C THR A 147 -13.80 8.79 -7.42
N LEU A 148 -13.71 7.46 -7.40
CA LEU A 148 -12.51 6.71 -7.04
C LEU A 148 -12.26 5.70 -8.17
N THR A 149 -11.18 5.86 -8.90
CA THR A 149 -10.88 5.03 -10.08
C THR A 149 -10.14 3.75 -9.66
N VAL A 150 -10.52 2.62 -10.25
CA VAL A 150 -9.88 1.31 -10.05
C VAL A 150 -9.53 0.65 -11.38
N ALA A 151 -8.44 -0.11 -11.40
CA ALA A 151 -8.12 -1.02 -12.48
C ALA A 151 -8.72 -2.39 -12.16
N LEU A 152 -9.23 -3.08 -13.17
CA LEU A 152 -9.88 -4.39 -13.01
C LEU A 152 -8.89 -5.54 -13.17
N PRO A 153 -9.14 -6.68 -12.51
CA PRO A 153 -8.37 -7.90 -12.71
C PRO A 153 -8.27 -8.33 -14.18
N ALA A 154 -7.18 -9.01 -14.52
CA ALA A 154 -6.99 -9.58 -15.85
C ALA A 154 -7.80 -10.87 -16.04
N ASP A 155 -7.87 -11.70 -14.98
CA ASP A 155 -8.68 -12.93 -14.99
C ASP A 155 -10.18 -12.62 -15.15
N PRO A 156 -10.89 -13.24 -16.12
CA PRO A 156 -12.30 -12.95 -16.38
C PRO A 156 -13.23 -13.21 -15.19
N ALA A 157 -13.00 -14.27 -14.41
CA ALA A 157 -13.87 -14.61 -13.29
C ALA A 157 -13.65 -13.64 -12.11
N ALA A 158 -12.39 -13.30 -11.82
CA ALA A 158 -12.06 -12.27 -10.84
C ALA A 158 -12.57 -10.89 -11.27
N ARG A 159 -12.50 -10.55 -12.57
CA ARG A 159 -13.05 -9.31 -13.13
C ARG A 159 -14.54 -9.19 -12.91
N GLU A 160 -15.30 -10.24 -13.20
CA GLU A 160 -16.76 -10.26 -12.99
C GLU A 160 -17.11 -10.11 -11.51
N ALA A 161 -16.41 -10.82 -10.63
CA ALA A 161 -16.56 -10.72 -9.19
C ALA A 161 -16.26 -9.31 -8.66
N ALA A 162 -15.17 -8.70 -9.14
CA ALA A 162 -14.79 -7.34 -8.80
C ALA A 162 -15.84 -6.32 -9.25
N LEU A 163 -16.36 -6.43 -10.48
CA LEU A 163 -17.44 -5.58 -10.98
C LEU A 163 -18.71 -5.69 -10.12
N ALA A 164 -19.08 -6.89 -9.71
CA ALA A 164 -20.23 -7.12 -8.85
C ALA A 164 -20.04 -6.53 -7.44
N ALA A 165 -18.84 -6.65 -6.87
CA ALA A 165 -18.48 -6.06 -5.59
C ALA A 165 -18.47 -4.52 -5.65
N ILE A 166 -17.89 -3.94 -6.71
CA ILE A 166 -17.92 -2.49 -6.99
C ILE A 166 -19.37 -2.00 -7.07
N ALA A 167 -20.23 -2.70 -7.82
CA ALA A 167 -21.63 -2.32 -7.96
C ALA A 167 -22.37 -2.36 -6.61
N ALA A 168 -22.10 -3.36 -5.77
CA ALA A 168 -22.66 -3.45 -4.43
C ALA A 168 -22.16 -2.33 -3.51
N PHE A 169 -20.86 -2.08 -3.47
CA PHE A 169 -20.25 -1.01 -2.68
C PHE A 169 -20.79 0.38 -3.08
N ASN A 170 -20.98 0.61 -4.38
CA ASN A 170 -21.55 1.85 -4.90
C ASN A 170 -23.04 2.01 -4.63
N ARG A 171 -23.80 0.92 -4.49
CA ARG A 171 -25.20 0.97 -4.03
C ARG A 171 -25.25 1.31 -2.54
N ASP A 172 -24.25 0.85 -1.78
CA ASP A 172 -24.07 1.17 -0.36
C ASP A 172 -23.35 2.53 -0.13
N GLY A 173 -23.52 3.49 -1.04
CA GLY A 173 -23.04 4.86 -0.85
C GLY A 173 -21.57 5.13 -1.17
N GLY A 174 -20.79 4.14 -1.63
CA GLY A 174 -19.40 4.36 -2.08
C GLY A 174 -18.44 4.76 -0.95
N SER A 175 -17.47 5.65 -1.19
CA SER A 175 -16.51 6.12 -0.17
C SER A 175 -16.55 7.65 -0.03
N PHE A 176 -17.09 8.16 1.07
CA PHE A 176 -17.24 9.61 1.34
C PHE A 176 -17.90 10.42 0.20
N GLY A 177 -18.95 9.86 -0.41
CA GLY A 177 -19.63 10.47 -1.56
C GLY A 177 -18.97 10.19 -2.90
N ARG A 178 -17.86 9.44 -2.93
CA ARG A 178 -17.23 8.97 -4.17
C ARG A 178 -17.80 7.65 -4.63
N ARG A 179 -18.11 7.56 -5.92
CA ARG A 179 -18.43 6.29 -6.59
C ARG A 179 -17.16 5.66 -7.14
N VAL A 180 -17.03 4.36 -6.96
CA VAL A 180 -15.97 3.57 -7.58
C VAL A 180 -16.24 3.44 -9.07
N MET A 181 -15.27 3.82 -9.89
CA MET A 181 -15.33 3.78 -11.35
C MET A 181 -14.13 3.02 -11.90
N ILE A 182 -14.27 2.49 -13.10
CA ILE A 182 -13.16 1.81 -13.79
C ILE A 182 -12.45 2.84 -14.66
N GLY A 183 -11.11 2.83 -14.67
CA GLY A 183 -10.36 3.73 -15.54
C GLY A 183 -8.87 3.74 -15.24
N ASP A 184 -8.18 4.63 -15.96
CA ASP A 184 -6.75 4.90 -15.84
C ASP A 184 -6.56 6.43 -15.82
N PRO A 185 -5.80 7.02 -14.88
CA PRO A 185 -5.09 6.31 -13.82
C PRO A 185 -5.99 5.82 -12.68
N ALA A 186 -5.75 4.59 -12.26
CA ALA A 186 -6.45 3.96 -11.15
C ALA A 186 -5.78 4.25 -9.80
N PHE A 187 -6.56 4.55 -8.77
CA PHE A 187 -6.07 4.62 -7.39
C PHE A 187 -5.73 3.23 -6.85
N LEU A 188 -6.54 2.23 -7.22
CA LEU A 188 -6.41 0.86 -6.75
C LEU A 188 -6.32 -0.09 -7.95
N ASP A 189 -5.27 -0.92 -7.97
CA ASP A 189 -5.19 -2.07 -8.84
C ASP A 189 -5.83 -3.28 -8.14
N LEU A 190 -7.00 -3.70 -8.61
CA LEU A 190 -7.72 -4.83 -8.00
C LEU A 190 -7.06 -6.17 -8.30
N ASP A 191 -6.26 -6.32 -9.37
CA ASP A 191 -5.54 -7.56 -9.64
C ASP A 191 -4.52 -7.83 -8.53
N ALA A 192 -3.65 -6.84 -8.28
CA ALA A 192 -2.64 -6.88 -7.22
C ALA A 192 -3.28 -6.97 -5.82
N THR A 193 -4.37 -6.23 -5.60
CA THR A 193 -5.07 -6.22 -4.30
C THR A 193 -5.70 -7.57 -3.97
N ILE A 194 -6.38 -8.20 -4.93
CA ILE A 194 -6.98 -9.52 -4.77
C ILE A 194 -5.87 -10.57 -4.57
N ALA A 195 -4.78 -10.49 -5.34
CA ALA A 195 -3.62 -11.38 -5.17
C ALA A 195 -3.01 -11.30 -3.76
N THR A 196 -2.98 -10.11 -3.15
CA THR A 196 -2.53 -9.90 -1.76
C THR A 196 -3.50 -10.49 -0.73
N LEU A 197 -4.81 -10.31 -0.92
CA LEU A 197 -5.82 -10.69 0.07
C LEU A 197 -6.20 -12.18 0.02
N LEU A 198 -6.28 -12.80 -1.15
CA LEU A 198 -6.79 -14.17 -1.29
C LEU A 198 -6.03 -15.20 -0.44
N PRO A 199 -4.67 -15.25 -0.44
CA PRO A 199 -3.95 -16.20 0.40
C PRO A 199 -4.19 -15.98 1.90
N ARG A 200 -4.43 -14.73 2.32
CA ARG A 200 -4.72 -14.39 3.71
C ARG A 200 -6.13 -14.78 4.12
N LEU A 201 -7.10 -14.56 3.23
CA LEU A 201 -8.48 -14.98 3.45
C LEU A 201 -8.55 -16.50 3.63
N HIS A 202 -7.91 -17.28 2.75
CA HIS A 202 -7.85 -18.74 2.90
C HIS A 202 -7.20 -19.19 4.21
N ARG A 203 -6.10 -18.53 4.65
CA ARG A 203 -5.48 -18.84 5.95
C ARG A 203 -6.41 -18.55 7.12
N ALA A 204 -7.15 -17.45 7.08
CA ALA A 204 -8.11 -17.11 8.11
C ALA A 204 -9.30 -18.09 8.13
N GLU A 205 -9.74 -18.58 6.95
CA GLU A 205 -10.75 -19.64 6.85
C GLU A 205 -10.25 -20.96 7.43
N ASP A 206 -9.04 -21.40 7.07
CA ASP A 206 -8.44 -22.61 7.64
C ASP A 206 -8.31 -22.49 9.16
N ALA A 207 -7.87 -21.34 9.68
CA ALA A 207 -7.83 -21.08 11.12
C ALA A 207 -9.22 -21.15 11.77
N ARG A 208 -10.27 -20.64 11.10
CA ARG A 208 -11.65 -20.75 11.56
C ARG A 208 -12.16 -22.20 11.54
N VAL A 209 -11.82 -22.99 10.53
CA VAL A 209 -12.11 -24.44 10.48
C VAL A 209 -11.45 -25.16 11.67
N GLN A 210 -10.17 -24.90 11.94
CA GLN A 210 -9.48 -25.52 13.08
C GLN A 210 -10.12 -25.17 14.42
N ARG A 211 -10.59 -23.92 14.59
CA ARG A 211 -11.37 -23.54 15.78
C ARG A 211 -12.66 -24.34 15.91
N LEU A 212 -13.45 -24.46 14.83
CA LEU A 212 -14.67 -25.28 14.84
C LEU A 212 -14.41 -26.74 15.22
N LEU A 213 -13.37 -27.34 14.66
CA LEU A 213 -12.99 -28.72 14.95
C LEU A 213 -12.49 -28.90 16.40
N SER A 214 -11.90 -27.87 16.99
CA SER A 214 -11.44 -27.88 18.38
C SER A 214 -12.59 -27.68 19.37
N ASP A 215 -13.57 -26.86 19.00
CA ASP A 215 -14.72 -26.51 19.83
C ASP A 215 -15.80 -27.60 19.86
N ASP A 216 -15.94 -28.39 18.79
CA ASP A 216 -16.92 -29.48 18.69
C ASP A 216 -16.20 -30.81 18.38
N SER A 217 -16.02 -31.63 19.41
CA SER A 217 -15.36 -32.94 19.31
C SER A 217 -16.10 -33.96 18.44
N GLY A 218 -17.35 -33.68 18.05
CA GLY A 218 -18.14 -34.48 17.12
C GLY A 218 -17.93 -34.09 15.66
N LEU A 219 -17.33 -32.94 15.35
CA LEU A 219 -16.95 -32.57 14.00
C LEU A 219 -15.67 -33.28 13.56
N ARG A 220 -15.61 -33.62 12.27
CA ARG A 220 -14.42 -34.17 11.62
C ARG A 220 -14.08 -33.35 10.37
N PRO A 221 -12.80 -33.20 10.00
CA PRO A 221 -12.44 -32.60 8.74
C PRO A 221 -13.05 -33.41 7.58
N TYR A 222 -13.45 -32.74 6.49
CA TYR A 222 -13.95 -33.44 5.32
C TYR A 222 -12.84 -34.30 4.69
N GLN A 223 -13.16 -35.57 4.50
CA GLN A 223 -12.35 -36.50 3.73
C GLN A 223 -13.29 -37.35 2.88
N GLU A 224 -12.94 -37.53 1.61
CA GLU A 224 -13.85 -38.13 0.61
C GLU A 224 -14.38 -39.51 1.01
N ASN A 225 -13.55 -40.31 1.69
CA ASN A 225 -13.85 -41.68 2.11
C ASN A 225 -14.15 -41.81 3.62
N SER A 226 -14.45 -40.71 4.32
CA SER A 226 -14.77 -40.74 5.74
C SER A 226 -16.21 -41.19 6.00
N GLN A 227 -16.42 -41.92 7.09
CA GLN A 227 -17.75 -42.28 7.60
C GLN A 227 -18.33 -41.22 8.57
N ALA A 228 -17.68 -40.07 8.70
CA ALA A 228 -18.13 -39.00 9.58
C ALA A 228 -19.53 -38.50 9.19
N ARG A 229 -20.44 -38.47 10.17
CA ARG A 229 -21.81 -37.94 10.01
C ARG A 229 -21.89 -36.42 10.11
N ARG A 230 -20.86 -35.78 10.66
CA ARG A 230 -20.77 -34.34 10.84
C ARG A 230 -19.38 -33.90 10.40
N VAL A 231 -19.31 -33.05 9.38
CA VAL A 231 -18.05 -32.62 8.78
C VAL A 231 -17.92 -31.10 8.75
N ALA A 232 -16.70 -30.61 8.91
CA ALA A 232 -16.39 -29.19 8.78
C ALA A 232 -15.13 -28.97 7.92
N ASP A 233 -15.20 -27.99 7.01
CA ASP A 233 -14.07 -27.59 6.18
C ASP A 233 -14.32 -26.25 5.48
N SER A 234 -13.36 -25.78 4.67
CA SER A 234 -13.53 -24.60 3.83
C SER A 234 -14.52 -24.87 2.69
N MET A 235 -15.19 -23.81 2.24
CA MET A 235 -16.16 -23.84 1.14
C MET A 235 -15.51 -24.29 -0.16
N ASN A 236 -14.22 -23.99 -0.36
CA ASN A 236 -13.46 -24.47 -1.50
C ASN A 236 -13.31 -26.00 -1.51
N ARG A 237 -13.16 -26.63 -0.34
CA ARG A 237 -13.05 -28.10 -0.22
C ARG A 237 -14.42 -28.78 -0.21
N LEU A 238 -15.41 -28.21 0.47
CA LEU A 238 -16.74 -28.81 0.63
C LEU A 238 -17.67 -28.55 -0.56
N GLY A 239 -17.59 -27.37 -1.17
CA GLY A 239 -18.56 -26.87 -2.17
C GLY A 239 -18.91 -27.88 -3.26
N PRO A 240 -17.93 -28.48 -3.96
CA PRO A 240 -18.19 -29.47 -5.01
C PRO A 240 -18.92 -30.75 -4.53
N HIS A 241 -18.88 -31.04 -3.23
CA HIS A 241 -19.43 -32.27 -2.65
C HIS A 241 -20.70 -32.04 -1.84
N LEU A 242 -21.10 -30.78 -1.60
CA LEU A 242 -22.27 -30.44 -0.78
C LEU A 242 -23.54 -31.22 -1.18
N PRO A 243 -23.96 -31.29 -2.46
CA PRO A 243 -25.19 -32.00 -2.82
C PRO A 243 -25.18 -33.48 -2.41
N ARG A 244 -24.03 -34.16 -2.61
CA ARG A 244 -23.84 -35.56 -2.22
C ARG A 244 -23.90 -35.71 -0.71
N LEU A 245 -23.15 -34.89 0.03
CA LEU A 245 -23.09 -34.97 1.49
C LEU A 245 -24.47 -34.78 2.13
N LEU A 246 -25.22 -33.78 1.68
CA LEU A 246 -26.56 -33.50 2.18
C LEU A 246 -27.54 -34.64 1.85
N SER A 247 -27.48 -35.20 0.64
CA SER A 247 -28.32 -36.37 0.27
C SER A 247 -28.04 -37.62 1.11
N GLN A 248 -26.84 -37.72 1.70
CA GLN A 248 -26.42 -38.81 2.59
C GLN A 248 -26.78 -38.54 4.07
N GLY A 249 -27.46 -37.42 4.35
CA GLY A 249 -27.82 -37.00 5.70
C GLY A 249 -26.61 -36.57 6.54
N ILE A 250 -25.52 -36.15 5.89
CA ILE A 250 -24.32 -35.65 6.58
C ILE A 250 -24.55 -34.18 6.95
N GLU A 251 -24.35 -33.84 8.23
CA GLU A 251 -24.33 -32.46 8.71
C GLU A 251 -23.03 -31.79 8.26
N VAL A 252 -23.13 -30.60 7.66
CA VAL A 252 -21.98 -29.87 7.13
C VAL A 252 -21.87 -28.49 7.75
N GLN A 253 -20.66 -28.16 8.22
CA GLN A 253 -20.26 -26.81 8.57
C GLN A 253 -19.18 -26.31 7.61
N ALA A 254 -19.58 -25.51 6.63
CA ALA A 254 -18.67 -24.94 5.66
C ALA A 254 -18.21 -23.54 6.10
N VAL A 255 -16.91 -23.27 6.04
CA VAL A 255 -16.33 -21.95 6.30
C VAL A 255 -16.01 -21.29 4.97
N GLY A 256 -16.49 -20.08 4.72
CA GLY A 256 -16.24 -19.41 3.45
C GLY A 256 -16.45 -17.91 3.50
N PRO A 257 -16.46 -17.25 2.33
CA PRO A 257 -16.67 -15.81 2.20
C PRO A 257 -18.02 -15.35 2.77
N LEU A 258 -18.19 -14.04 2.93
CA LEU A 258 -19.44 -13.40 3.36
C LEU A 258 -20.69 -13.89 2.59
N PRO A 259 -21.88 -13.93 3.24
CA PRO A 259 -23.13 -14.35 2.60
C PRO A 259 -23.47 -13.60 1.31
N GLN A 260 -23.15 -12.30 1.25
CA GLN A 260 -23.36 -11.49 0.05
C GLN A 260 -22.53 -11.99 -1.14
N ALA A 261 -21.27 -12.35 -0.91
CA ALA A 261 -20.37 -12.86 -1.94
C ALA A 261 -20.83 -14.25 -2.43
N MET A 262 -21.19 -15.13 -1.48
CA MET A 262 -21.72 -16.46 -1.80
C MET A 262 -23.05 -16.39 -2.54
N GLY A 263 -23.96 -15.50 -2.11
CA GLY A 263 -25.25 -15.28 -2.76
C GLY A 263 -25.09 -14.79 -4.20
N TRP A 264 -24.18 -13.85 -4.43
CA TRP A 264 -23.85 -13.39 -5.79
C TRP A 264 -23.28 -14.52 -6.65
N ALA A 265 -22.33 -15.30 -6.14
CA ALA A 265 -21.71 -16.39 -6.89
C ALA A 265 -22.74 -17.44 -7.32
N LEU A 266 -23.62 -17.87 -6.40
CA LEU A 266 -24.69 -18.82 -6.70
C LEU A 266 -25.67 -18.29 -7.75
N GLN A 267 -26.12 -17.03 -7.62
CA GLN A 267 -27.03 -16.41 -8.58
C GLN A 267 -26.41 -16.24 -9.97
N SER A 268 -25.09 -16.09 -10.04
CA SER A 268 -24.34 -15.90 -11.28
C SER A 268 -23.81 -17.21 -11.87
N GLY A 269 -24.11 -18.36 -11.26
CA GLY A 269 -23.58 -19.66 -11.68
C GLY A 269 -22.05 -19.72 -11.59
N ARG A 270 -21.48 -19.13 -10.54
CA ARG A 270 -20.04 -19.09 -10.24
C ARG A 270 -19.72 -19.92 -8.99
N ASP A 271 -18.45 -20.27 -8.86
CA ASP A 271 -17.96 -21.10 -7.77
C ASP A 271 -17.49 -20.29 -6.56
N ALA A 272 -17.00 -20.99 -5.54
CA ALA A 272 -16.45 -20.37 -4.35
C ALA A 272 -15.26 -19.46 -4.67
N ARG A 273 -14.42 -19.78 -5.67
CA ARG A 273 -13.25 -18.94 -6.02
C ARG A 273 -13.68 -17.54 -6.44
N ALA A 274 -14.72 -17.44 -7.27
CA ALA A 274 -15.31 -16.16 -7.64
C ALA A 274 -15.88 -15.41 -6.42
N ALA A 275 -16.51 -16.12 -5.47
CA ALA A 275 -16.99 -15.53 -4.23
C ALA A 275 -15.85 -14.94 -3.37
N HIS A 276 -14.67 -15.58 -3.32
CA HIS A 276 -13.52 -15.03 -2.60
C HIS A 276 -12.97 -13.76 -3.28
N ALA A 277 -12.91 -13.73 -4.62
CA ALA A 277 -12.50 -12.53 -5.36
C ALA A 277 -13.46 -11.35 -5.12
N TYR A 278 -14.77 -11.63 -5.06
CA TYR A 278 -15.78 -10.65 -4.66
C TYR A 278 -15.52 -10.12 -3.24
N ALA A 279 -15.32 -11.03 -2.27
CA ALA A 279 -15.12 -10.66 -0.88
C ALA A 279 -13.82 -9.88 -0.67
N ALA A 280 -12.73 -10.26 -1.33
CA ALA A 280 -11.46 -9.53 -1.32
C ALA A 280 -11.62 -8.11 -1.88
N THR A 281 -12.34 -7.96 -3.00
CA THR A 281 -12.64 -6.64 -3.58
C THR A 281 -13.44 -5.79 -2.59
N LEU A 282 -14.50 -6.34 -2.00
CA LEU A 282 -15.35 -5.62 -1.05
C LEU A 282 -14.57 -5.22 0.21
N ALA A 283 -13.70 -6.10 0.73
CA ALA A 283 -12.85 -5.81 1.88
C ALA A 283 -11.90 -4.64 1.60
N ALA A 284 -11.24 -4.63 0.43
CA ALA A 284 -10.37 -3.53 0.01
C ALA A 284 -11.11 -2.19 -0.12
N LEU A 285 -12.28 -2.20 -0.76
CA LEU A 285 -13.10 -0.97 -0.91
C LEU A 285 -13.63 -0.46 0.44
N THR A 286 -13.97 -1.37 1.35
CA THR A 286 -14.40 -1.03 2.72
C THR A 286 -13.24 -0.42 3.50
N LEU A 287 -12.03 -1.00 3.41
CA LEU A 287 -10.83 -0.42 4.01
C LEU A 287 -10.57 1.01 3.48
N LEU A 288 -10.74 1.26 2.18
CA LEU A 288 -10.63 2.62 1.63
C LEU A 288 -11.67 3.59 2.20
N ARG A 289 -12.88 3.12 2.46
CA ARG A 289 -13.91 3.90 3.16
C ARG A 289 -13.53 4.17 4.62
N ASP A 290 -12.85 3.25 5.29
CA ASP A 290 -12.44 3.44 6.68
C ASP A 290 -11.24 4.39 6.83
N LEU A 291 -10.39 4.49 5.80
CA LEU A 291 -9.23 5.38 5.77
C LEU A 291 -9.56 6.88 5.71
N GLY A 292 -10.82 7.26 5.49
CA GLY A 292 -11.24 8.65 5.53
C GLY A 292 -11.34 9.34 4.15
N ARG A 293 -11.53 10.66 4.17
CA ARG A 293 -11.76 11.47 2.96
C ARG A 293 -10.53 11.63 2.06
N GLN A 294 -9.33 11.47 2.61
CA GLN A 294 -8.06 11.74 1.94
C GLN A 294 -7.10 10.55 2.13
N PRO A 295 -7.48 9.34 1.66
CA PRO A 295 -6.59 8.19 1.72
C PRO A 295 -5.39 8.41 0.80
N THR A 296 -4.27 7.80 1.16
CA THR A 296 -3.05 7.69 0.36
C THR A 296 -2.83 6.23 0.00
N ARG A 297 -2.21 5.96 -1.15
CA ARG A 297 -1.93 4.60 -1.61
C ARG A 297 -1.03 3.86 -0.63
N SER A 298 0.08 4.48 -0.22
CA SER A 298 1.01 3.86 0.73
C SER A 298 0.34 3.51 2.06
N ARG A 299 -0.54 4.38 2.58
CA ARG A 299 -1.29 4.08 3.81
C ARG A 299 -2.34 2.99 3.59
N PHE A 300 -2.98 2.97 2.43
CA PHE A 300 -3.89 1.89 2.08
C PHE A 300 -3.17 0.55 2.02
N GLU A 301 -2.00 0.48 1.39
CA GLU A 301 -1.19 -0.74 1.30
C GLU A 301 -0.74 -1.23 2.69
N ASP A 302 -0.19 -0.36 3.55
CA ASP A 302 0.19 -0.72 4.93
C ASP A 302 -1.00 -1.28 5.74
N MET A 303 -2.15 -0.62 5.62
CA MET A 303 -3.36 -1.07 6.32
C MET A 303 -3.95 -2.33 5.70
N LEU A 304 -3.84 -2.50 4.38
CA LEU A 304 -4.27 -3.70 3.68
C LEU A 304 -3.50 -4.90 4.22
N GLU A 305 -2.18 -4.81 4.33
CA GLU A 305 -1.30 -5.86 4.86
C GLU A 305 -1.65 -6.31 6.28
N ARG A 306 -2.20 -5.41 7.09
CA ARG A 306 -2.58 -5.65 8.49
C ARG A 306 -4.08 -5.88 8.70
N LEU A 307 -4.87 -5.80 7.63
CA LEU A 307 -6.31 -5.96 7.67
C LEU A 307 -6.71 -7.28 8.35
N ASP A 308 -7.57 -7.19 9.37
CA ASP A 308 -8.21 -8.36 9.95
C ASP A 308 -9.30 -8.88 9.00
N LEU A 309 -9.16 -10.14 8.58
CA LEU A 309 -10.06 -10.79 7.63
C LEU A 309 -11.07 -11.72 8.30
N ASP A 310 -10.98 -11.94 9.62
CA ASP A 310 -11.96 -12.74 10.34
C ASP A 310 -13.41 -12.22 10.18
N PRO A 311 -13.67 -10.90 10.12
CA PRO A 311 -15.01 -10.37 9.83
C PRO A 311 -15.52 -10.67 8.41
N MET A 312 -14.65 -11.05 7.48
CA MET A 312 -15.01 -11.37 6.08
C MET A 312 -15.37 -12.85 5.89
N ILE A 313 -15.33 -13.65 6.97
CA ILE A 313 -15.52 -15.10 6.95
C ILE A 313 -16.80 -15.48 7.68
N GLN A 314 -17.58 -16.37 7.06
CA GLN A 314 -18.82 -16.89 7.59
C GLN A 314 -18.76 -18.41 7.77
N VAL A 315 -19.41 -18.90 8.83
CA VAL A 315 -19.72 -20.32 9.01
C VAL A 315 -21.13 -20.58 8.53
N TYR A 316 -21.27 -21.48 7.56
CA TYR A 316 -22.52 -21.96 6.99
C TYR A 316 -22.83 -23.33 7.58
N ARG A 317 -23.94 -23.43 8.30
CA ARG A 317 -24.40 -24.71 8.86
C ARG A 317 -25.54 -25.24 8.01
N GLN A 318 -25.40 -26.46 7.51
CA GLN A 318 -26.45 -27.14 6.76
C GLN A 318 -26.66 -28.53 7.34
N ASN A 319 -27.92 -28.85 7.59
CA ASN A 319 -28.36 -30.16 8.01
C ASN A 319 -28.85 -30.91 6.77
N GLY A 320 -28.69 -32.24 6.76
CA GLY A 320 -29.40 -33.08 5.80
C GLY A 320 -30.92 -32.90 5.94
N PRO A 321 -31.68 -33.17 4.87
CA PRO A 321 -33.14 -33.16 4.91
C PRO A 321 -33.70 -34.19 5.92
#